data_AF-A0A8H7ZLP3-F1
#
_entry.id   AF-A0A8H7ZLP3-F1
#
_cell.length_a   1.000
_cell.length_b   1.000
_cell.length_c   1.000
_cell.angle_alpha   90.00
_cell.angle_beta   90.00
_cell.angle_gamma   90.00
#
_symmetry.space_group_name_H-M   'P 1'
#
loop_
_entity.id
_entity.type
_entity.pdbx_description
1 polymer ?
#
loop_
_entity_poly.entity_id
_entity_poly.type
_entity_poly.pdbx_seq_one_letter_code
_entity_poly.pdbx_strand_id
1 'polypeptide(L)'
;MASARPVTFAVVGFGQEAAVRIGGTSYPLEAPWPADPYYNGTVEVPADAKTYNYVIDGKPEPFDRVLGDDVAKTLNEFYGREITYQPMPQFNSAFSDKNGAWTRSSRAEIFDGGYIPTVHFSGANAENYIVTAEDATVDVLFVGPTEAVKYEVHISRRDENKKELRGRASVLLTQSAQLKVEFNGEVFYGRSTIKLRNSEPDATLMREQLYVEMLRAAGAPTIETNKARVYYNKKAYGLLELQDQANNEGFIAELFYGNRGQRPDPLGVPLDCSTGADFTPNGPYDAFQQKNEERSETNSRVALLSKALAGLDVTSEAAIAEFNKSSFDIDSFFKAMAMEYLAGHWDSYCECGRWPDRSPPFARGYS
;
A
#
# COMPACT_ATOMS: atom_id res chain seq x y z
N MET A 1 43.16 -18.53 -9.82
CA MET A 1 41.84 -19.14 -10.12
C MET A 1 40.80 -18.28 -9.43
N ALA A 2 39.78 -17.82 -10.14
CA ALA A 2 38.71 -17.07 -9.49
C ALA A 2 37.90 -18.05 -8.63
N SER A 3 37.76 -17.76 -7.33
CA SER A 3 37.09 -18.64 -6.37
C SER A 3 35.59 -18.65 -6.64
N ALA A 4 34.92 -19.79 -6.44
CA ALA A 4 33.47 -19.81 -6.35
C ALA A 4 33.01 -18.93 -5.17
N ARG A 5 31.78 -18.42 -5.26
CA ARG A 5 31.16 -17.57 -4.24
C ARG A 5 29.71 -18.02 -3.98
N PRO A 6 29.24 -17.94 -2.72
CA PRO A 6 27.85 -18.22 -2.41
C PRO A 6 26.95 -17.12 -2.96
N VAL A 7 25.89 -17.51 -3.65
CA VAL A 7 24.81 -16.61 -4.09
C VAL A 7 23.46 -17.21 -3.72
N THR A 8 22.64 -16.44 -3.01
CA THR A 8 21.25 -16.80 -2.72
C THR A 8 20.35 -16.38 -3.88
N PHE A 9 19.68 -17.34 -4.50
CA PHE A 9 18.67 -17.11 -5.52
C PHE A 9 17.28 -17.23 -4.89
N ALA A 10 16.34 -16.39 -5.33
CA ALA A 10 14.96 -16.42 -4.87
C ALA A 10 13.99 -16.17 -6.03
N VAL A 11 12.95 -17.00 -6.14
CA VAL A 11 11.99 -16.93 -7.25
C VAL A 11 10.57 -17.27 -6.80
N VAL A 12 9.62 -16.49 -7.31
CA VAL A 12 8.20 -16.82 -7.29
C VAL A 12 7.87 -17.64 -8.53
N GLY A 13 7.33 -18.85 -8.34
CA GLY A 13 6.98 -19.79 -9.41
C GLY A 13 5.84 -20.72 -9.01
N PHE A 14 4.95 -21.06 -9.95
CA PHE A 14 3.71 -21.81 -9.69
C PHE A 14 3.83 -23.32 -10.00
N GLY A 15 5.03 -23.88 -9.89
CA GLY A 15 5.28 -25.30 -10.09
C GLY A 15 5.24 -26.12 -8.80
N GLN A 16 5.73 -27.35 -8.89
CA GLN A 16 6.00 -28.21 -7.75
C GLN A 16 7.46 -28.11 -7.33
N GLU A 17 8.37 -28.03 -8.29
CA GLU A 17 9.81 -27.97 -8.08
C GLU A 17 10.44 -26.78 -8.81
N ALA A 18 11.46 -26.19 -8.19
CA ALA A 18 12.22 -25.08 -8.76
C ALA A 18 13.72 -25.38 -8.69
N ALA A 19 14.45 -24.89 -9.69
CA ALA A 19 15.90 -24.90 -9.72
C ALA A 19 16.43 -23.60 -10.34
N VAL A 20 17.66 -23.24 -10.01
CA VAL A 20 18.44 -22.25 -10.75
C VAL A 20 19.46 -22.99 -11.62
N ARG A 21 19.55 -22.63 -12.90
CA ARG A 21 20.50 -23.22 -13.84
C ARG A 21 21.61 -22.22 -14.16
N ILE A 22 22.85 -22.63 -13.91
CA ILE A 22 24.06 -21.82 -14.07
C ILE A 22 25.09 -22.64 -14.86
N GLY A 23 25.58 -22.10 -15.98
CA GLY A 23 26.56 -22.81 -16.82
C GLY A 23 26.09 -24.19 -17.30
N GLY A 24 24.78 -24.38 -17.49
CA GLY A 24 24.16 -25.65 -17.90
C GLY A 24 23.86 -26.63 -16.76
N THR A 25 24.35 -26.39 -15.54
CA THR A 25 24.07 -27.22 -14.36
C THR A 25 22.87 -26.65 -13.60
N SER A 26 21.90 -27.49 -13.26
CA SER A 26 20.74 -27.12 -12.46
C SER A 26 20.96 -27.42 -10.97
N TYR A 27 20.67 -26.45 -10.12
CA TYR A 27 20.75 -26.54 -8.67
C TYR A 27 19.33 -26.38 -8.10
N PRO A 28 18.80 -27.37 -7.37
CA PRO A 28 17.45 -27.29 -6.82
C PRO A 28 17.35 -26.15 -5.80
N LEU A 29 16.18 -25.50 -5.77
CA LEU A 29 15.82 -24.51 -4.78
C LEU A 29 14.81 -25.13 -3.80
N GLU A 30 14.88 -24.70 -2.55
CA GLU A 30 13.98 -25.14 -1.49
C GLU A 30 12.67 -24.35 -1.54
N ALA A 31 11.58 -24.96 -1.09
CA ALA A 31 10.29 -24.29 -0.88
C ALA A 31 10.07 -24.13 0.63
N PRO A 32 10.41 -22.98 1.23
CA PRO A 32 10.26 -22.78 2.68
C PRO A 32 8.81 -22.94 3.16
N TRP A 33 7.86 -22.62 2.26
CA TRP A 33 6.44 -22.79 2.49
C TRP A 33 5.82 -23.59 1.33
N PRO A 34 5.63 -24.91 1.46
CA PRO A 34 5.20 -25.78 0.34
C PRO A 34 3.86 -25.40 -0.31
N ALA A 35 2.97 -24.75 0.47
CA ALA A 35 1.68 -24.26 0.00
C ALA A 35 1.78 -23.00 -0.87
N ASP A 36 2.92 -22.29 -0.82
CA ASP A 36 3.10 -20.98 -1.43
C ASP A 36 4.06 -21.06 -2.64
N PRO A 37 3.92 -20.18 -3.64
CA PRO A 37 4.69 -20.25 -4.89
C PRO A 37 6.05 -19.56 -4.74
N TYR A 38 6.82 -19.85 -3.68
CA TYR A 38 8.10 -19.19 -3.41
C TYR A 38 9.21 -20.21 -3.12
N TYR A 39 10.33 -20.03 -3.80
CA TYR A 39 11.49 -20.90 -3.71
C TYR A 39 12.75 -20.07 -3.50
N ASN A 40 13.70 -20.57 -2.71
CA ASN A 40 15.01 -19.96 -2.58
C ASN A 40 16.11 -21.00 -2.29
N GLY A 41 17.36 -20.59 -2.43
CA GLY A 41 18.49 -21.45 -2.13
C GLY A 41 19.83 -20.77 -2.40
N THR A 42 20.86 -21.19 -1.70
CA THR A 42 22.23 -20.68 -1.87
C THR A 42 23.05 -21.68 -2.68
N VAL A 43 23.70 -21.20 -3.72
CA VAL A 43 24.54 -22.00 -4.62
C VAL A 43 25.95 -21.43 -4.63
N GLU A 44 26.96 -22.31 -4.64
CA GLU A 44 28.34 -21.92 -4.92
C GLU A 44 28.52 -21.67 -6.42
N VAL A 45 28.57 -20.40 -6.79
CA VAL A 45 28.63 -19.95 -8.18
C VAL A 45 30.08 -19.73 -8.60
N PRO A 46 30.53 -20.32 -9.73
CA PRO A 46 31.84 -19.99 -10.31
C PRO A 46 31.98 -18.48 -10.56
N ALA A 47 33.11 -17.87 -10.21
CA ALA A 47 33.29 -16.42 -10.32
C ALA A 47 33.21 -15.87 -11.77
N ASP A 48 33.39 -16.72 -12.77
CA ASP A 48 33.23 -16.37 -14.19
C ASP A 48 31.78 -16.53 -14.70
N ALA A 49 30.88 -17.14 -13.93
CA ALA A 49 29.47 -17.24 -14.30
C ALA A 49 28.80 -15.86 -14.23
N LYS A 50 28.31 -15.40 -15.39
CA LYS A 50 27.63 -14.09 -15.53
C LYS A 50 26.14 -14.21 -15.83
N THR A 51 25.64 -15.42 -16.06
CA THR A 51 24.24 -15.66 -16.43
C THR A 51 23.66 -16.87 -15.73
N TYR A 52 22.34 -16.85 -15.58
CA TYR A 52 21.55 -17.94 -15.02
C TYR A 52 20.12 -17.86 -15.55
N ASN A 53 19.35 -18.92 -15.37
CA ASN A 53 17.90 -18.88 -15.57
C ASN A 53 17.22 -19.80 -14.56
N TYR A 54 15.96 -19.53 -14.24
CA TYR A 54 15.18 -20.43 -13.42
C TYR A 54 14.59 -21.57 -14.25
N VAL A 55 14.36 -22.70 -13.58
CA VAL A 55 13.70 -23.88 -14.12
C VAL A 55 12.56 -24.24 -13.18
N ILE A 56 11.33 -24.24 -13.68
CA ILE A 56 10.15 -24.67 -12.91
C ILE A 56 9.58 -25.92 -13.57
N ASP A 57 9.42 -27.00 -12.80
CA ASP A 57 8.94 -28.30 -13.29
C ASP A 57 9.66 -28.78 -14.57
N GLY A 58 10.99 -28.66 -14.58
CA GLY A 58 11.85 -29.05 -15.71
C GLY A 58 11.80 -28.11 -16.93
N LYS A 59 11.02 -27.03 -16.87
CA LYS A 59 10.93 -26.02 -17.94
C LYS A 59 11.82 -24.83 -17.61
N PRO A 60 12.90 -24.58 -18.37
CA PRO A 60 13.71 -23.39 -18.18
C PRO A 60 13.01 -22.13 -18.70
N GLU A 61 13.36 -20.97 -18.14
CA GLU A 61 12.99 -19.69 -18.73
C GLU A 61 13.52 -19.57 -20.18
N PRO A 62 12.82 -18.83 -21.06
CA PRO A 62 13.23 -18.65 -22.46
C PRO A 62 14.32 -17.58 -22.65
N PHE A 63 14.86 -17.03 -21.56
CA PHE A 63 15.89 -16.01 -21.54
C PHE A 63 16.90 -16.30 -20.42
N ASP A 64 18.09 -15.72 -20.53
CA ASP A 64 19.09 -15.73 -19.49
C ASP A 64 19.05 -14.41 -18.71
N ARG A 65 19.09 -14.51 -17.38
CA ARG A 65 19.25 -13.40 -16.45
C ARG A 65 20.73 -13.07 -16.30
N VAL A 66 21.02 -11.82 -15.94
CA VAL A 66 22.38 -11.34 -15.68
C VAL A 66 22.70 -11.44 -14.19
N LEU A 67 23.82 -12.08 -13.86
CA LEU A 67 24.37 -12.15 -12.51
C LEU A 67 25.56 -11.19 -12.38
N GLY A 68 25.40 -10.14 -11.59
CA GLY A 68 26.48 -9.21 -11.27
C GLY A 68 27.54 -9.84 -10.36
N ASP A 69 28.78 -9.35 -10.47
CA ASP A 69 29.97 -9.92 -9.81
C ASP A 69 29.90 -9.89 -8.29
N ASP A 70 29.26 -8.85 -7.73
CA ASP A 70 29.15 -8.62 -6.28
C ASP A 70 27.78 -9.00 -5.69
N VAL A 71 26.92 -9.68 -6.48
CA VAL A 71 25.56 -10.03 -6.05
C VAL A 71 25.57 -11.24 -5.12
N ALA A 72 25.50 -11.02 -3.81
CA ALA A 72 25.39 -12.12 -2.83
C ALA A 72 23.98 -12.74 -2.76
N LYS A 73 22.95 -11.98 -3.15
CA LYS A 73 21.56 -12.41 -3.17
C LYS A 73 20.81 -11.71 -4.31
N THR A 74 20.04 -12.46 -5.10
CA THR A 74 19.15 -11.88 -6.11
C THR A 74 17.97 -11.18 -5.42
N LEU A 75 17.30 -10.28 -6.14
CA LEU A 75 15.94 -9.91 -5.74
C LEU A 75 15.04 -11.15 -5.74
N ASN A 76 13.88 -11.06 -5.11
CA ASN A 76 12.83 -12.06 -5.29
C ASN A 76 12.28 -11.92 -6.72
N GLU A 77 12.69 -12.81 -7.61
CA GLU A 77 12.34 -12.72 -9.02
C GLU A 77 11.01 -13.42 -9.32
N PHE A 78 10.42 -13.19 -10.48
CA PHE A 78 9.21 -13.90 -10.89
C PHE A 78 9.49 -14.72 -12.14
N TYR A 79 9.26 -16.02 -12.07
CA TYR A 79 9.53 -16.95 -13.16
C TYR A 79 8.81 -16.53 -14.45
N GLY A 80 9.56 -16.46 -15.55
CA GLY A 80 9.04 -16.07 -16.86
C GLY A 80 8.89 -14.55 -17.06
N ARG A 81 9.36 -13.72 -16.13
CA ARG A 81 9.48 -12.27 -16.32
C ARG A 81 10.94 -11.84 -16.32
N GLU A 82 11.40 -11.40 -17.48
CA GLU A 82 12.79 -10.96 -17.71
C GLU A 82 13.15 -9.73 -16.86
N ILE A 83 12.24 -8.78 -16.74
CA ILE A 83 12.44 -7.56 -15.95
C ILE A 83 11.92 -7.80 -14.52
N THR A 84 12.85 -7.91 -13.57
CA THR A 84 12.52 -8.01 -12.14
C THR A 84 12.29 -6.63 -11.52
N TYR A 85 13.13 -5.65 -11.86
CA TYR A 85 13.11 -4.29 -11.31
C TYR A 85 13.24 -3.27 -12.44
N GLN A 86 12.37 -2.26 -12.44
CA GLN A 86 12.43 -1.16 -13.40
C GLN A 86 12.27 0.15 -12.62
N PRO A 87 13.34 0.96 -12.46
CA PRO A 87 13.23 2.25 -11.80
C PRO A 87 12.15 3.10 -12.49
N MET A 88 11.18 3.57 -11.70
CA MET A 88 10.10 4.41 -12.21
C MET A 88 10.53 5.88 -12.18
N PRO A 89 10.16 6.68 -13.21
CA PRO A 89 10.37 8.12 -13.18
C PRO A 89 9.75 8.73 -11.92
N GLN A 90 10.53 9.54 -11.21
CA GLN A 90 10.07 10.21 -10.00
C GLN A 90 9.71 11.66 -10.31
N PHE A 91 8.67 12.17 -9.66
CA PHE A 91 8.37 13.59 -9.72
C PHE A 91 9.49 14.40 -9.03
N ASN A 92 9.83 15.54 -9.61
CA ASN A 92 10.71 16.48 -8.93
C ASN A 92 10.02 16.99 -7.67
N SER A 93 10.75 17.09 -6.56
CA SER A 93 10.20 17.71 -5.37
C SER A 93 9.86 19.17 -5.67
N ALA A 94 8.63 19.57 -5.38
CA ALA A 94 8.19 20.96 -5.52
C ALA A 94 8.87 21.89 -4.50
N PHE A 95 9.41 21.30 -3.43
CA PHE A 95 10.09 22.00 -2.33
C PHE A 95 11.48 21.42 -2.14
N SER A 96 12.40 21.80 -3.03
CA SER A 96 13.80 21.35 -3.02
C SER A 96 14.59 21.86 -1.82
N ASP A 97 14.09 22.88 -1.12
CA ASP A 97 14.60 23.32 0.16
C ASP A 97 13.97 22.49 1.29
N LYS A 98 14.79 22.05 2.25
CA LYS A 98 14.40 21.11 3.32
C LYS A 98 13.18 21.57 4.15
N ASN A 99 12.78 22.83 4.06
CA ASN A 99 11.67 23.40 4.82
C ASN A 99 10.30 22.93 4.31
N GLY A 100 10.15 22.54 3.03
CA GLY A 100 8.86 22.10 2.48
C GLY A 100 8.72 20.59 2.24
N ALA A 101 9.82 19.82 2.29
CA ALA A 101 9.79 18.39 2.04
C ALA A 101 9.28 17.59 3.26
N TRP A 102 8.47 16.54 3.01
CA TRP A 102 8.12 15.57 4.05
C TRP A 102 9.32 14.68 4.34
N THR A 103 9.95 14.87 5.50
CA THR A 103 11.20 14.15 5.87
C THR A 103 11.06 13.31 7.14
N ARG A 104 9.85 13.18 7.69
CA ARG A 104 9.63 12.47 8.97
C ARG A 104 9.66 10.94 8.83
N SER A 105 9.34 10.42 7.65
CA SER A 105 9.36 8.98 7.35
C SER A 105 10.15 8.67 6.08
N SER A 106 10.48 7.39 5.93
CA SER A 106 11.00 6.81 4.69
C SER A 106 9.98 5.81 4.14
N ARG A 107 9.99 5.63 2.82
CA ARG A 107 9.17 4.61 2.15
C ARG A 107 9.70 3.22 2.49
N ALA A 108 8.81 2.29 2.85
CA ALA A 108 9.18 0.88 3.02
C ALA A 108 9.35 0.20 1.65
N GLU A 109 10.23 -0.79 1.57
CA GLU A 109 10.60 -1.42 0.28
C GLU A 109 9.42 -2.10 -0.44
N ILE A 110 8.40 -2.54 0.30
CA ILE A 110 7.18 -3.11 -0.31
C ILE A 110 6.41 -2.08 -1.15
N PHE A 111 6.59 -0.79 -0.88
CA PHE A 111 5.99 0.30 -1.64
C PHE A 111 6.92 0.86 -2.73
N ASP A 112 8.07 0.23 -2.99
CA ASP A 112 8.93 0.63 -4.12
C ASP A 112 8.23 0.31 -5.44
N GLY A 113 7.78 1.36 -6.15
CA GLY A 113 7.08 1.24 -7.43
C GLY A 113 7.92 0.65 -8.57
N GLY A 114 9.24 0.50 -8.39
CA GLY A 114 10.09 -0.18 -9.38
C GLY A 114 10.02 -1.72 -9.31
N TYR A 115 9.42 -2.26 -8.25
CA TYR A 115 9.16 -3.68 -8.07
C TYR A 115 7.66 -3.91 -7.87
N ILE A 116 7.14 -5.02 -8.40
CA ILE A 116 5.73 -5.41 -8.19
C ILE A 116 5.71 -6.59 -7.20
N PRO A 117 5.35 -6.38 -5.91
CA PRO A 117 5.25 -7.44 -4.94
C PRO A 117 4.29 -8.55 -5.33
N THR A 118 4.49 -9.72 -4.73
CA THR A 118 3.52 -10.82 -4.80
C THR A 118 2.91 -11.05 -3.43
N VAL A 119 1.58 -11.11 -3.38
CA VAL A 119 0.82 -11.49 -2.19
C VAL A 119 0.10 -12.80 -2.49
N HIS A 120 0.33 -13.81 -1.65
CA HIS A 120 -0.29 -15.11 -1.83
C HIS A 120 -1.05 -15.52 -0.56
N PHE A 121 -2.36 -15.67 -0.70
CA PHE A 121 -3.24 -16.20 0.33
C PHE A 121 -3.24 -17.74 0.25
N SER A 122 -2.97 -18.44 1.34
CA SER A 122 -3.00 -19.91 1.38
C SER A 122 -3.83 -20.46 2.54
N GLY A 123 -4.33 -21.69 2.37
CA GLY A 123 -5.10 -22.41 3.37
C GLY A 123 -6.54 -22.73 2.94
N ALA A 124 -7.22 -23.55 3.76
CA ALA A 124 -8.56 -24.04 3.45
C ALA A 124 -9.60 -22.91 3.31
N ASN A 125 -9.43 -21.82 4.06
CA ASN A 125 -10.35 -20.69 4.06
C ASN A 125 -10.00 -19.62 3.01
N ALA A 126 -8.84 -19.69 2.36
CA ALA A 126 -8.40 -18.66 1.41
C ALA A 126 -9.34 -18.56 0.20
N GLU A 127 -9.82 -19.70 -0.31
CA GLU A 127 -10.78 -19.69 -1.43
C GLU A 127 -12.16 -19.21 -0.99
N ASN A 128 -12.63 -19.63 0.19
CA ASN A 128 -13.91 -19.17 0.73
C ASN A 128 -13.91 -17.66 0.90
N TYR A 129 -12.89 -17.06 1.54
CA TYR A 129 -12.85 -15.61 1.69
C TYR A 129 -12.87 -14.86 0.35
N ILE A 130 -12.01 -15.28 -0.59
CA ILE A 130 -11.86 -14.61 -1.89
C ILE A 130 -13.17 -14.66 -2.70
N VAL A 131 -13.96 -15.74 -2.54
CA VAL A 131 -15.19 -15.99 -3.31
C VAL A 131 -16.47 -15.55 -2.58
N THR A 132 -16.57 -15.76 -1.27
CA THR A 132 -17.80 -15.59 -0.47
C THR A 132 -17.80 -14.37 0.45
N ALA A 133 -16.66 -13.67 0.60
CA ALA A 133 -16.53 -12.44 1.40
C ALA A 133 -16.81 -12.60 2.91
N GLU A 134 -16.66 -13.81 3.46
CA GLU A 134 -16.75 -14.06 4.90
C GLU A 134 -15.39 -13.83 5.56
N ASP A 135 -15.36 -13.11 6.68
CA ASP A 135 -14.13 -12.89 7.44
C ASP A 135 -13.47 -14.22 7.82
N ALA A 136 -12.16 -14.30 7.66
CA ALA A 136 -11.43 -15.54 7.82
C ALA A 136 -10.03 -15.32 8.40
N THR A 137 -9.51 -16.35 9.07
CA THR A 137 -8.07 -16.45 9.34
C THR A 137 -7.43 -17.29 8.25
N VAL A 138 -6.38 -16.77 7.64
CA VAL A 138 -5.62 -17.45 6.58
C VAL A 138 -4.13 -17.17 6.71
N ASP A 139 -3.35 -17.98 6.01
CA ASP A 139 -1.95 -17.70 5.78
C ASP A 139 -1.78 -16.68 4.65
N VAL A 140 -0.90 -15.70 4.81
CA VAL A 140 -0.52 -14.77 3.75
C VAL A 140 0.99 -14.64 3.65
N LEU A 141 1.50 -14.93 2.46
CA LEU A 141 2.88 -14.66 2.09
C LEU A 141 2.97 -13.32 1.36
N PHE A 142 3.76 -12.40 1.88
CA PHE A 142 4.21 -11.18 1.21
C PHE A 142 5.61 -11.39 0.67
N VAL A 143 5.79 -11.20 -0.64
CA VAL A 143 7.09 -11.26 -1.31
C VAL A 143 7.42 -9.85 -1.84
N GLY A 144 8.22 -9.13 -1.05
CA GLY A 144 8.84 -7.86 -1.43
C GLY A 144 10.07 -8.05 -2.31
N PRO A 145 10.84 -6.98 -2.61
CA PRO A 145 11.99 -7.07 -3.49
C PRO A 145 13.12 -7.90 -2.89
N THR A 146 13.37 -7.80 -1.57
CA THR A 146 14.47 -8.51 -0.90
C THR A 146 13.99 -9.50 0.15
N GLU A 147 12.83 -9.27 0.76
CA GLU A 147 12.27 -10.12 1.81
C GLU A 147 10.98 -10.83 1.37
N ALA A 148 10.82 -12.04 1.88
CA ALA A 148 9.57 -12.78 1.81
C ALA A 148 9.18 -13.15 3.24
N VAL A 149 7.97 -12.80 3.65
CA VAL A 149 7.51 -12.99 5.04
C VAL A 149 6.10 -13.54 5.01
N LYS A 150 5.87 -14.57 5.81
CA LYS A 150 4.58 -15.23 5.95
C LYS A 150 3.97 -14.91 7.30
N TYR A 151 2.68 -14.57 7.27
CA TYR A 151 1.89 -14.21 8.44
C TYR A 151 0.62 -15.08 8.48
N GLU A 152 0.17 -15.43 9.69
CA GLU A 152 -1.24 -15.78 9.89
C GLU A 152 -1.99 -14.47 10.16
N VAL A 153 -2.98 -14.17 9.33
CA VAL A 153 -3.67 -12.88 9.36
C VAL A 153 -5.17 -13.07 9.44
N HIS A 154 -5.84 -12.08 10.02
CA HIS A 154 -7.27 -11.93 9.86
C HIS A 154 -7.55 -11.11 8.60
N ILE A 155 -8.40 -11.63 7.73
CA ILE A 155 -8.84 -10.95 6.53
C ILE A 155 -10.33 -10.66 6.62
N SER A 156 -10.67 -9.40 6.36
CA SER A 156 -12.06 -8.95 6.30
C SER A 156 -12.33 -8.27 4.97
N ARG A 157 -13.51 -8.53 4.39
CA ARG A 157 -13.91 -7.90 3.13
C ARG A 157 -14.93 -6.80 3.44
N ARG A 158 -14.57 -5.56 3.10
CA ARG A 158 -15.50 -4.45 3.14
C ARG A 158 -16.14 -4.32 1.75
N ASP A 159 -17.35 -4.86 1.62
CA ASP A 159 -18.24 -4.46 0.53
C ASP A 159 -19.03 -3.25 1.02
N GLU A 160 -18.66 -2.07 0.52
CA GLU A 160 -19.33 -0.81 0.84
C GLU A 160 -20.79 -0.82 0.35
N ASN A 161 -21.14 -1.74 -0.55
CA ASN A 161 -22.48 -1.96 -1.11
C ASN A 161 -23.22 -3.16 -0.51
N LYS A 162 -22.90 -3.58 0.74
CA LYS A 162 -23.58 -4.68 1.47
C LYS A 162 -25.14 -4.63 1.46
N LYS A 163 -25.77 -3.54 1.04
CA LYS A 163 -27.23 -3.40 0.93
C LYS A 163 -27.86 -3.64 -0.45
N GLU A 164 -27.15 -3.59 -1.58
CA GLU A 164 -27.82 -3.56 -2.91
C GLU A 164 -27.52 -4.71 -3.88
N LEU A 165 -26.47 -5.52 -3.67
CA LEU A 165 -26.07 -6.55 -4.64
C LEU A 165 -26.48 -7.99 -4.28
N ARG A 166 -27.63 -8.15 -3.58
CA ARG A 166 -28.30 -9.46 -3.56
C ARG A 166 -28.97 -9.71 -4.92
N GLY A 167 -28.24 -10.31 -5.86
CA GLY A 167 -28.88 -11.00 -6.99
C GLY A 167 -28.22 -10.98 -8.37
N ARG A 168 -27.05 -10.34 -8.59
CA ARG A 168 -26.41 -10.35 -9.92
C ARG A 168 -24.89 -10.54 -9.86
N ALA A 169 -24.49 -11.74 -10.26
CA ALA A 169 -23.20 -12.15 -10.81
C ALA A 169 -21.93 -12.00 -9.95
N SER A 170 -21.39 -13.15 -9.58
CA SER A 170 -20.06 -13.41 -8.98
C SER A 170 -18.86 -12.74 -9.67
N VAL A 171 -19.04 -12.17 -10.87
CA VAL A 171 -18.00 -11.48 -11.66
C VAL A 171 -17.95 -9.96 -11.37
N LEU A 172 -19.08 -9.33 -11.04
CA LEU A 172 -19.10 -7.93 -10.59
C LEU A 172 -18.64 -7.81 -9.13
N LEU A 173 -18.87 -8.88 -8.35
CA LEU A 173 -18.47 -8.97 -6.94
C LEU A 173 -16.95 -9.11 -6.74
N THR A 174 -16.13 -9.45 -7.73
CA THR A 174 -14.66 -9.50 -7.57
C THR A 174 -13.98 -8.16 -7.88
N GLN A 175 -14.68 -7.25 -8.57
CA GLN A 175 -14.12 -5.98 -9.05
C GLN A 175 -14.35 -4.77 -8.12
N SER A 176 -15.06 -4.91 -7.00
CA SER A 176 -15.17 -3.86 -5.97
C SER A 176 -14.59 -4.26 -4.60
N ALA A 177 -13.98 -5.44 -4.52
CA ALA A 177 -13.46 -5.99 -3.27
C ALA A 177 -12.22 -5.22 -2.76
N GLN A 178 -12.39 -4.49 -1.66
CA GLN A 178 -11.29 -4.10 -0.78
C GLN A 178 -11.02 -5.25 0.20
N LEU A 179 -9.81 -5.80 0.15
CA LEU A 179 -9.33 -6.77 1.13
C LEU A 179 -8.55 -6.01 2.20
N LYS A 180 -8.99 -6.13 3.45
CA LYS A 180 -8.25 -5.62 4.61
C LYS A 180 -7.48 -6.78 5.22
N VAL A 181 -6.16 -6.63 5.33
CA VAL A 181 -5.27 -7.62 5.95
C VAL A 181 -4.83 -7.08 7.31
N GLU A 182 -5.23 -7.76 8.38
CA GLU A 182 -4.90 -7.41 9.76
C GLU A 182 -3.92 -8.44 10.34
N PHE A 183 -2.78 -7.96 10.83
CA PHE A 183 -1.65 -8.82 11.20
C PHE A 183 -1.75 -9.41 12.63
N ASN A 184 -2.96 -9.58 13.18
CA ASN A 184 -3.19 -10.27 14.46
C ASN A 184 -2.26 -9.88 15.64
N GLY A 185 -1.95 -8.58 15.78
CA GLY A 185 -1.04 -8.07 16.82
C GLY A 185 0.43 -7.96 16.40
N GLU A 186 0.79 -8.51 15.25
CA GLU A 186 2.07 -8.30 14.59
C GLU A 186 2.03 -7.05 13.69
N VAL A 187 3.20 -6.69 13.13
CA VAL A 187 3.34 -5.56 12.21
C VAL A 187 4.13 -5.96 10.96
N PHE A 188 3.71 -5.42 9.82
CA PHE A 188 4.35 -5.56 8.53
C PHE A 188 4.86 -4.20 8.06
N TYR A 189 6.19 -4.01 8.01
CA TYR A 189 6.84 -2.71 7.83
C TYR A 189 6.22 -1.61 8.72
N GLY A 190 5.97 -1.95 10.00
CA GLY A 190 5.38 -1.04 10.97
C GLY A 190 3.86 -0.82 10.87
N ARG A 191 3.18 -1.44 9.90
CA ARG A 191 1.72 -1.41 9.78
C ARG A 191 1.07 -2.62 10.44
N SER A 192 0.06 -2.42 11.26
CA SER A 192 -0.81 -3.49 11.76
C SER A 192 -1.95 -3.84 10.79
N THR A 193 -2.14 -3.02 9.74
CA THR A 193 -3.11 -3.27 8.69
C THR A 193 -2.61 -2.72 7.36
N ILE A 194 -2.82 -3.49 6.30
CA ILE A 194 -2.70 -3.03 4.91
C ILE A 194 -3.99 -3.32 4.16
N LYS A 195 -4.18 -2.63 3.05
CA LYS A 195 -5.29 -2.85 2.14
C LYS A 195 -4.80 -3.33 0.78
N LEU A 196 -5.60 -4.20 0.18
CA LEU A 196 -5.50 -4.54 -1.23
C LEU A 196 -6.81 -4.14 -1.91
N ARG A 197 -6.74 -3.29 -2.93
CA ARG A 197 -7.92 -2.78 -3.63
C ARG A 197 -7.81 -2.98 -5.12
N ASN A 198 -8.94 -3.19 -5.77
CA ASN A 198 -9.03 -2.97 -7.20
C ASN A 198 -9.28 -1.48 -7.45
N SER A 199 -8.56 -0.92 -8.42
CA SER A 199 -8.80 0.44 -8.90
C SER A 199 -9.89 0.43 -9.98
N GLU A 200 -11.01 -0.27 -9.76
CA GLU A 200 -12.03 -0.56 -10.79
C GLU A 200 -12.57 0.66 -11.55
N PRO A 201 -12.93 1.79 -10.90
CA PRO A 201 -13.39 2.95 -11.65
C PRO A 201 -12.27 3.63 -12.46
N ASP A 202 -11.01 3.27 -12.20
CA ASP A 202 -9.85 3.78 -12.90
C ASP A 202 -9.41 2.82 -14.02
N ALA A 203 -9.88 3.08 -15.24
CA ALA A 203 -9.48 2.34 -16.44
C ALA A 203 -7.96 2.27 -16.70
N THR A 204 -7.16 3.17 -16.10
CA THR A 204 -5.69 3.15 -16.22
C THR A 204 -5.01 2.34 -15.14
N LEU A 205 -5.71 2.08 -14.03
CA LEU A 205 -5.17 1.54 -12.79
C LEU A 205 -3.98 2.35 -12.23
N MET A 206 -3.78 3.60 -12.62
CA MET A 206 -2.59 4.39 -12.23
C MET A 206 -2.90 5.67 -11.46
N ARG A 207 -4.16 6.13 -11.44
CA ARG A 207 -4.53 7.44 -10.87
C ARG A 207 -4.23 7.53 -9.38
N GLU A 208 -4.52 6.49 -8.61
CA GLU A 208 -4.24 6.48 -7.17
C GLU A 208 -2.73 6.57 -6.89
N GLN A 209 -1.93 5.71 -7.55
CA GLN A 209 -0.47 5.75 -7.43
C GLN A 209 0.11 7.10 -7.86
N LEU A 210 -0.33 7.65 -9.00
CA LEU A 210 0.13 8.96 -9.47
C LEU A 210 -0.25 10.08 -8.50
N TYR A 211 -1.47 10.08 -7.96
CA TYR A 211 -1.94 11.08 -7.01
C TYR A 211 -1.10 11.06 -5.72
N VAL A 212 -0.83 9.87 -5.20
CA VAL A 212 0.04 9.68 -4.02
C VAL A 212 1.47 10.17 -4.29
N GLU A 213 2.05 9.84 -5.44
CA GLU A 213 3.41 10.27 -5.79
C GLU A 213 3.49 11.80 -5.98
N MET A 214 2.45 12.43 -6.52
CA MET A 214 2.36 13.90 -6.63
C MET A 214 2.25 14.56 -5.26
N LEU A 215 1.41 14.04 -4.35
CA LEU A 215 1.33 14.51 -2.96
C LEU A 215 2.68 14.40 -2.24
N ARG A 216 3.36 13.25 -2.40
CA ARG A 216 4.69 13.03 -1.84
C ARG A 216 5.71 14.03 -2.38
N ALA A 217 5.71 14.26 -3.69
CA ALA A 217 6.60 15.24 -4.31
C ALA A 217 6.30 16.69 -3.88
N ALA A 218 5.03 16.99 -3.59
CA ALA A 218 4.60 18.23 -2.96
C ALA A 218 4.95 18.31 -1.46
N GLY A 219 5.54 17.26 -0.88
CA GLY A 219 5.92 17.23 0.53
C GLY A 219 4.72 17.19 1.49
N ALA A 220 3.57 16.69 1.04
CA ALA A 220 2.43 16.42 1.88
C ALA A 220 2.55 15.04 2.55
N PRO A 221 2.11 14.89 3.82
CA PRO A 221 1.92 13.57 4.42
C PRO A 221 0.85 12.81 3.64
N THR A 222 1.17 11.62 3.15
CA THR A 222 0.26 10.79 2.35
C THR A 222 0.46 9.31 2.67
N ILE A 223 -0.52 8.49 2.30
CA ILE A 223 -0.39 7.04 2.28
C ILE A 223 0.71 6.61 1.31
N GLU A 224 1.31 5.45 1.54
CA GLU A 224 2.13 4.78 0.52
C GLU A 224 1.29 3.75 -0.23
N THR A 225 1.64 3.54 -1.50
CA THR A 225 0.90 2.65 -2.38
C THR A 225 1.81 2.00 -3.43
N ASN A 226 1.49 0.78 -3.84
CA ASN A 226 2.20 0.05 -4.90
C ASN A 226 1.29 -1.03 -5.51
N LYS A 227 1.58 -1.46 -6.73
CA LYS A 227 0.87 -2.56 -7.36
C LYS A 227 1.37 -3.90 -6.84
N ALA A 228 0.45 -4.80 -6.49
CA ALA A 228 0.76 -6.14 -6.04
C ALA A 228 0.06 -7.20 -6.90
N ARG A 229 0.79 -8.26 -7.24
CA ARG A 229 0.25 -9.47 -7.87
C ARG A 229 -0.38 -10.31 -6.79
N VAL A 230 -1.68 -10.54 -6.87
CA VAL A 230 -2.42 -11.26 -5.84
C VAL A 230 -2.83 -12.63 -6.35
N TYR A 231 -2.58 -13.63 -5.51
CA TYR A 231 -2.89 -15.04 -5.76
C TYR A 231 -3.53 -15.66 -4.51
N TYR A 232 -4.31 -16.71 -4.71
CA TYR A 232 -4.88 -17.50 -3.62
C TYR A 232 -4.80 -18.98 -3.96
N ASN A 233 -4.27 -19.82 -3.07
CA ASN A 233 -4.08 -21.26 -3.30
C ASN A 233 -3.50 -21.56 -4.71
N LYS A 234 -2.46 -20.82 -5.08
CA LYS A 234 -1.75 -20.85 -6.37
C LYS A 234 -2.60 -20.48 -7.61
N LYS A 235 -3.81 -19.94 -7.41
CA LYS A 235 -4.69 -19.38 -8.46
C LYS A 235 -4.50 -17.87 -8.55
N ALA A 236 -4.52 -17.32 -9.76
CA ALA A 236 -4.42 -15.88 -9.95
C ALA A 236 -5.71 -15.17 -9.49
N TYR A 237 -5.56 -14.12 -8.68
CA TYR A 237 -6.66 -13.22 -8.33
C TYR A 237 -6.65 -11.98 -9.23
N GLY A 238 -5.51 -11.29 -9.31
CA GLY A 238 -5.38 -10.09 -10.13
C GLY A 238 -4.24 -9.18 -9.70
N LEU A 239 -4.14 -8.04 -10.37
CA LEU A 239 -3.25 -6.93 -9.99
C LEU A 239 -4.06 -5.96 -9.14
N LEU A 240 -3.68 -5.80 -7.87
CA LEU A 240 -4.35 -4.91 -6.92
C LEU A 240 -3.42 -3.77 -6.50
N GLU A 241 -4.00 -2.69 -6.00
CA GLU A 241 -3.30 -1.65 -5.26
C GLU A 241 -3.07 -2.13 -3.82
N LEU A 242 -1.81 -2.32 -3.45
CA LEU A 242 -1.36 -2.46 -2.06
C LEU A 242 -1.21 -1.04 -1.49
N GLN A 243 -1.87 -0.75 -0.38
CA GLN A 243 -1.82 0.58 0.21
C GLN A 243 -1.90 0.56 1.74
N ASP A 244 -1.48 1.66 2.33
CA ASP A 244 -1.68 1.94 3.74
C ASP A 244 -3.16 2.06 4.13
N GLN A 245 -3.43 1.72 5.39
CA GLN A 245 -4.68 2.07 6.05
C GLN A 245 -4.50 3.38 6.83
N ALA A 246 -4.90 4.51 6.24
CA ALA A 246 -4.67 5.85 6.80
C ALA A 246 -5.26 6.07 8.19
N ASN A 247 -6.36 5.39 8.52
CA ASN A 247 -7.04 5.52 9.81
C ASN A 247 -6.55 4.55 10.90
N ASN A 248 -5.34 3.99 10.74
CA ASN A 248 -4.72 3.05 11.67
C ASN A 248 -3.52 3.69 12.39
N GLU A 249 -3.35 3.40 13.67
CA GLU A 249 -2.27 3.95 14.50
C GLU A 249 -0.86 3.55 14.02
N GLY A 250 -0.69 2.35 13.48
CA GLY A 250 0.59 1.90 12.89
C GLY A 250 0.99 2.77 11.70
N PHE A 251 0.04 3.17 10.85
CA PHE A 251 0.31 4.12 9.77
C PHE A 251 0.76 5.48 10.31
N ILE A 252 0.06 6.03 11.30
CA ILE A 252 0.44 7.30 11.92
C ILE A 252 1.82 7.22 12.57
N ALA A 253 2.10 6.11 13.27
CA ALA A 253 3.40 5.86 13.87
C ALA A 253 4.52 5.87 12.83
N GLU A 254 4.34 5.17 11.72
CA GLU A 254 5.35 5.11 10.65
C GLU A 254 5.48 6.42 9.87
N LEU A 255 4.37 7.07 9.51
CA LEU A 255 4.39 8.28 8.69
C LEU A 255 4.97 9.48 9.45
N PHE A 256 4.56 9.70 10.70
CA PHE A 256 4.93 10.90 11.46
C PHE A 256 6.19 10.74 12.31
N TYR A 257 6.53 9.51 12.70
CA TYR A 257 7.65 9.25 13.63
C TYR A 257 8.68 8.28 13.06
N GLY A 258 8.27 7.33 12.22
CA GLY A 258 9.13 6.36 11.54
C GLY A 258 10.15 5.70 12.50
N ASN A 259 11.40 5.64 12.05
CA ASN A 259 12.56 5.17 12.83
C ASN A 259 13.38 6.30 13.48
N ARG A 260 12.90 7.56 13.46
CA ARG A 260 13.72 8.75 13.78
C ARG A 260 13.59 9.28 15.23
N GLY A 261 12.87 8.62 16.13
CA GLY A 261 12.77 9.04 17.52
C GLY A 261 11.83 8.22 18.41
N GLN A 262 11.71 8.62 19.68
CA GLN A 262 10.71 8.08 20.61
C GLN A 262 9.31 8.50 20.14
N ARG A 263 8.47 7.51 19.83
CA ARG A 263 7.05 7.71 19.57
C ARG A 263 6.39 8.28 20.83
N PRO A 264 5.53 9.30 20.74
CA PRO A 264 4.83 9.80 21.91
C PRO A 264 3.86 8.72 22.43
N ASP A 265 3.74 8.65 23.74
CA ASP A 265 2.75 7.82 24.43
C ASP A 265 1.88 8.74 25.32
N PRO A 266 0.59 8.95 24.98
CA PRO A 266 -0.15 8.31 23.89
C PRO A 266 0.16 8.91 22.49
N LEU A 267 0.06 8.08 21.44
CA LEU A 267 0.09 8.53 20.05
C LEU A 267 -1.16 9.37 19.74
N GLY A 268 -1.06 10.32 18.79
CA GLY A 268 -2.24 11.01 18.25
C GLY A 268 -3.23 10.04 17.60
N VAL A 269 -4.52 10.40 17.61
CA VAL A 269 -5.60 9.54 17.10
C VAL A 269 -5.93 9.88 15.65
N PRO A 270 -5.87 8.91 14.72
CA PRO A 270 -6.35 9.11 13.36
C PRO A 270 -7.88 9.15 13.31
N LEU A 271 -8.42 10.10 12.53
CA LEU A 271 -9.85 10.29 12.33
C LEU A 271 -10.22 10.01 10.87
N ASP A 272 -11.14 9.07 10.66
CA ASP A 272 -11.75 8.77 9.37
C ASP A 272 -12.96 9.69 9.16
N CYS A 273 -12.92 10.54 8.15
CA CYS A 273 -13.94 11.57 7.96
C CYS A 273 -15.08 11.05 7.08
N SER A 274 -16.33 11.17 7.55
CA SER A 274 -17.54 10.91 6.75
C SER A 274 -18.17 12.20 6.25
N THR A 275 -19.22 12.09 5.44
CA THR A 275 -19.98 13.24 4.94
C THR A 275 -20.38 14.18 6.08
N GLY A 276 -20.06 15.47 5.92
CA GLY A 276 -20.31 16.50 6.94
C GLY A 276 -19.18 16.71 7.94
N ALA A 277 -18.06 15.98 7.82
CA ALA A 277 -16.84 16.24 8.58
C ALA A 277 -16.21 17.57 8.14
N ASP A 278 -16.68 18.66 8.72
CA ASP A 278 -16.16 20.01 8.52
C ASP A 278 -15.76 20.64 9.85
N PHE A 279 -14.96 21.70 9.79
CA PHE A 279 -14.50 22.44 10.98
C PHE A 279 -15.48 23.58 11.35
N THR A 280 -16.77 23.43 11.01
CA THR A 280 -17.78 24.42 11.38
C THR A 280 -18.01 24.38 12.90
N PRO A 281 -17.99 25.52 13.62
CA PRO A 281 -18.31 25.55 15.04
C PRO A 281 -19.70 24.96 15.33
N ASN A 282 -19.75 23.99 16.24
CA ASN A 282 -20.95 23.21 16.59
C ASN A 282 -21.49 22.36 15.43
N GLY A 283 -20.63 21.99 14.48
CA GLY A 283 -20.94 21.05 13.42
C GLY A 283 -21.13 19.61 13.91
N PRO A 284 -21.48 18.68 13.01
CA PRO A 284 -21.65 17.27 13.32
C PRO A 284 -20.29 16.59 13.54
N TYR A 285 -19.68 16.83 14.72
CA TYR A 285 -18.34 16.31 15.00
C TYR A 285 -18.29 14.79 15.06
N ASP A 286 -19.41 14.09 15.17
CA ASP A 286 -19.51 12.63 15.02
C ASP A 286 -19.15 12.13 13.62
N ALA A 287 -19.15 13.02 12.61
CA ALA A 287 -18.63 12.71 11.28
C ALA A 287 -17.10 12.48 11.25
N PHE A 288 -16.38 12.89 12.30
CA PHE A 288 -14.98 12.52 12.50
C PHE A 288 -14.91 11.19 13.25
N GLN A 289 -14.77 10.09 12.52
CA GLN A 289 -14.89 8.76 13.08
C GLN A 289 -13.55 8.23 13.56
N GLN A 290 -13.47 7.93 14.84
CA GLN A 290 -12.37 7.15 15.39
C GLN A 290 -12.57 5.66 15.10
N LYS A 291 -11.52 4.96 14.68
CA LYS A 291 -11.60 3.50 14.42
C LYS A 291 -11.15 2.62 15.57
N ASN A 292 -10.40 3.16 16.52
CA ASN A 292 -9.97 2.42 17.71
C ASN A 292 -10.96 2.67 18.85
N GLU A 293 -11.85 1.72 19.14
CA GLU A 293 -12.88 1.84 20.19
C GLU A 293 -12.29 1.75 21.62
N GLU A 294 -11.06 1.23 21.78
CA GLU A 294 -10.39 1.14 23.08
C GLU A 294 -9.88 2.51 23.57
N ARG A 295 -9.71 3.45 22.64
CA ARG A 295 -9.34 4.83 22.92
C ARG A 295 -10.59 5.59 23.40
N SER A 296 -10.56 6.08 24.64
CA SER A 296 -11.64 6.91 25.21
C SER A 296 -11.64 8.36 24.71
N GLU A 297 -10.89 8.68 23.65
CA GLU A 297 -10.85 10.04 23.11
C GLU A 297 -12.21 10.42 22.51
N THR A 298 -12.59 11.67 22.73
CA THR A 298 -13.82 12.26 22.17
C THR A 298 -13.43 13.25 21.08
N ASN A 299 -14.35 13.57 20.17
CA ASN A 299 -14.15 14.62 19.16
C ASN A 299 -14.10 16.05 19.73
N SER A 300 -13.88 16.19 21.05
CA SER A 300 -13.66 17.47 21.72
C SER A 300 -12.44 18.23 21.17
N ARG A 301 -11.38 17.55 20.73
CA ARG A 301 -10.24 18.19 20.06
C ARG A 301 -10.64 18.82 18.73
N VAL A 302 -11.49 18.17 17.95
CA VAL A 302 -12.06 18.72 16.71
C VAL A 302 -12.91 19.95 17.01
N ALA A 303 -13.71 19.91 18.10
CA ALA A 303 -14.50 21.04 18.53
C ALA A 303 -13.63 22.25 18.94
N LEU A 304 -12.53 22.01 19.66
CA LEU A 304 -11.56 23.04 20.02
C LEU A 304 -10.88 23.64 18.79
N LEU A 305 -10.44 22.79 17.85
CA LEU A 305 -9.86 23.22 16.59
C LEU A 305 -10.84 24.07 15.77
N SER A 306 -12.09 23.63 15.63
CA SER A 306 -13.14 24.35 14.91
C SER A 306 -13.41 25.73 15.50
N LYS A 307 -13.45 25.82 16.84
CA LYS A 307 -13.60 27.11 17.55
C LYS A 307 -12.37 28.00 17.35
N ALA A 308 -11.16 27.44 17.43
CA ALA A 308 -9.92 28.19 17.23
C ALA A 308 -9.82 28.71 15.79
N LEU A 309 -10.17 27.89 14.80
CA LEU A 309 -10.20 28.28 13.38
C LEU A 309 -11.21 29.40 13.13
N ALA A 310 -12.42 29.32 13.68
CA ALA A 310 -13.44 30.37 13.51
C ALA A 310 -13.08 31.70 14.21
N GLY A 311 -12.25 31.64 15.26
CA GLY A 311 -11.76 32.82 15.97
C GLY A 311 -10.41 33.34 15.46
N LEU A 312 -9.80 32.69 14.46
CA LEU A 312 -8.50 33.06 13.94
C LEU A 312 -8.57 34.40 13.19
N ASP A 313 -7.73 35.35 13.60
CA ASP A 313 -7.52 36.57 12.82
C ASP A 313 -6.64 36.26 11.60
N VAL A 314 -7.30 35.96 10.48
CA VAL A 314 -6.66 35.65 9.19
C VAL A 314 -5.96 36.87 8.55
N THR A 315 -6.03 38.05 9.16
CA THR A 315 -5.30 39.25 8.69
C THR A 315 -4.00 39.49 9.46
N SER A 316 -3.76 38.74 10.54
CA SER A 316 -2.57 38.85 11.38
C SER A 316 -1.61 37.69 11.12
N GLU A 317 -0.46 37.99 10.51
CA GLU A 317 0.61 36.99 10.26
C GLU A 317 1.07 36.31 11.56
N ALA A 318 1.12 37.05 12.67
CA ALA A 318 1.51 36.50 13.97
C ALA A 318 0.47 35.51 14.50
N ALA A 319 -0.83 35.80 14.33
CA ALA A 319 -1.90 34.89 14.73
C ALA A 319 -1.89 33.61 13.88
N ILE A 320 -1.69 33.74 12.57
CA ILE A 320 -1.56 32.61 11.64
C ILE A 320 -0.34 31.76 11.99
N ALA A 321 0.82 32.37 12.26
CA ALA A 321 2.03 31.66 12.61
C ALA A 321 1.89 30.87 13.93
N GLU A 322 1.25 31.47 14.95
CA GLU A 322 0.99 30.78 16.21
C GLU A 322 -0.03 29.64 16.04
N PHE A 323 -1.08 29.84 15.26
CA PHE A 323 -2.05 28.80 14.94
C PHE A 323 -1.41 27.62 14.18
N ASN A 324 -0.57 27.92 13.18
CA ASN A 324 0.19 26.93 12.41
C ASN A 324 1.08 26.06 13.32
N LYS A 325 1.70 26.70 14.31
CA LYS A 325 2.64 26.05 15.21
C LYS A 325 1.96 25.21 16.30
N SER A 326 0.84 25.68 16.85
CA SER A 326 0.26 25.15 18.09
C SER A 326 -1.00 24.29 17.90
N SER A 327 -1.75 24.54 16.82
CA SER A 327 -3.13 24.06 16.71
C SER A 327 -3.39 23.27 15.44
N PHE A 328 -2.79 23.65 14.30
CA PHE A 328 -3.10 23.06 13.01
C PHE A 328 -1.93 23.19 12.03
N ASP A 329 -1.54 22.12 11.34
CA ASP A 329 -0.50 22.17 10.30
C ASP A 329 -1.08 22.72 8.99
N ILE A 330 -1.07 24.05 8.86
CA ILE A 330 -1.59 24.80 7.72
C ILE A 330 -0.81 24.45 6.44
N ASP A 331 0.50 24.24 6.56
CA ASP A 331 1.36 23.98 5.41
C ASP A 331 1.04 22.64 4.75
N SER A 332 0.91 21.57 5.56
CA SER A 332 0.48 20.25 5.06
C SER A 332 -0.94 20.30 4.50
N PHE A 333 -1.85 21.03 5.18
CA PHE A 333 -3.22 21.20 4.72
C PHE A 333 -3.28 21.89 3.35
N PHE A 334 -2.62 23.02 3.15
CA PHE A 334 -2.68 23.72 1.86
C PHE A 334 -2.01 22.96 0.72
N LYS A 335 -0.98 22.15 0.98
CA LYS A 335 -0.43 21.23 -0.04
C LYS A 335 -1.46 20.19 -0.48
N ALA A 336 -2.19 19.60 0.47
CA ALA A 336 -3.27 18.65 0.16
C ALA A 336 -4.41 19.35 -0.61
N MET A 337 -4.84 20.54 -0.16
CA MET A 337 -5.89 21.33 -0.81
C MET A 337 -5.53 21.71 -2.26
N ALA A 338 -4.30 22.15 -2.48
CA ALA A 338 -3.82 22.47 -3.82
C ALA A 338 -3.86 21.23 -4.73
N MET A 339 -3.55 20.06 -4.20
CA MET A 339 -3.59 18.81 -4.97
C MET A 339 -5.02 18.34 -5.24
N GLU A 340 -5.94 18.48 -4.29
CA GLU A 340 -7.36 18.22 -4.53
C GLU A 340 -7.89 19.08 -5.69
N TYR A 341 -7.57 20.38 -5.69
CA TYR A 341 -7.97 21.29 -6.75
C TYR A 341 -7.34 20.92 -8.11
N LEU A 342 -6.04 20.62 -8.14
CA LEU A 342 -5.33 20.27 -9.38
C LEU A 342 -5.77 18.93 -9.97
N ALA A 343 -6.15 17.98 -9.13
CA ALA A 343 -6.62 16.66 -9.56
C ALA A 343 -8.12 16.61 -9.87
N GLY A 344 -8.88 17.66 -9.55
CA GLY A 344 -10.34 17.66 -9.63
C GLY A 344 -10.96 16.62 -8.71
N HIS A 345 -10.47 16.54 -7.46
CA HIS A 345 -10.93 15.57 -6.48
C HIS A 345 -12.26 16.02 -5.85
N TRP A 346 -13.31 15.99 -6.68
CA TRP A 346 -14.63 16.58 -6.50
C TRP A 346 -15.46 16.11 -5.29
N ASP A 347 -15.06 15.03 -4.61
CA ASP A 347 -15.70 14.55 -3.38
C ASP A 347 -14.73 14.59 -2.17
N SER A 348 -13.81 15.55 -2.17
CA SER A 348 -12.89 15.84 -1.06
C SER A 348 -13.07 17.23 -0.48
N TYR A 349 -12.29 17.58 0.53
CA TYR A 349 -12.57 18.73 1.40
C TYR A 349 -12.78 20.05 0.64
N CYS A 350 -11.93 20.39 -0.34
CA CYS A 350 -12.06 21.65 -1.12
C CYS A 350 -13.25 21.67 -2.05
N GLU A 351 -13.46 20.54 -2.73
CA GLU A 351 -14.32 20.47 -3.92
C GLU A 351 -15.66 19.79 -3.63
N CYS A 352 -15.88 19.32 -2.39
CA CYS A 352 -17.18 18.87 -1.90
C CYS A 352 -18.15 20.06 -1.89
N GLY A 353 -18.71 20.37 -3.05
CA GLY A 353 -19.83 21.27 -3.18
C GLY A 353 -21.01 20.66 -2.45
N ARG A 354 -21.55 21.36 -1.44
CA ARG A 354 -22.97 21.23 -1.12
C ARG A 354 -23.72 21.43 -2.42
N TRP A 355 -24.22 20.34 -3.01
CA TRP A 355 -25.12 20.41 -4.15
C TRP A 355 -26.32 21.28 -3.73
N PRO A 356 -26.49 22.50 -4.27
CA PRO A 356 -27.72 23.23 -4.12
C PRO A 356 -28.67 22.62 -5.16
N ASP A 357 -29.49 21.65 -4.72
CA ASP A 357 -30.68 21.09 -5.38
C ASP A 357 -30.65 20.64 -6.86
N ARG A 358 -29.56 20.80 -7.60
CA ARG A 358 -29.55 20.51 -9.04
C ARG A 358 -28.90 19.18 -9.34
N SER A 359 -29.72 18.29 -9.88
CA SER A 359 -29.32 17.01 -10.46
C SER A 359 -28.11 17.17 -11.40
N PRO A 360 -27.15 16.23 -11.42
CA PRO A 360 -25.99 16.34 -12.30
C PRO A 360 -26.41 16.32 -13.77
N PRO A 361 -25.86 17.19 -14.65
CA PRO A 361 -26.11 17.13 -16.09
C PRO A 361 -25.50 15.89 -16.77
N PHE A 362 -24.74 15.06 -16.05
CA PHE A 362 -24.13 13.84 -16.59
C PHE A 362 -24.62 12.52 -15.96
N ALA A 363 -25.62 12.58 -15.06
CA ALA A 363 -26.29 11.38 -14.54
C ALA A 363 -27.40 10.86 -15.47
N ARG A 364 -27.20 10.97 -16.79
CA ARG A 364 -28.02 10.25 -17.78
C ARG A 364 -27.11 9.48 -18.72
N GLY A 365 -27.10 8.17 -18.53
CA GLY A 365 -26.61 7.23 -19.53
C GLY A 365 -25.47 6.38 -19.02
N TYR A 366 -25.76 5.44 -18.13
CA TYR A 366 -25.53 4.01 -18.37
C TYR A 366 -26.60 3.26 -17.55
N SER A 367 -27.71 2.97 -18.23
CA SER A 367 -28.81 2.10 -17.76
C SER A 367 -28.46 0.64 -17.93
#